data_AF-A0A1E1V6N7-F1
#
_entry.id   AF-A0A1E1V6N7-F1
#
_cell.length_a   1.000
_cell.length_b   1.000
_cell.length_c   1.000
_cell.angle_alpha   90.00
_cell.angle_beta   90.00
_cell.angle_gamma   90.00
#
_symmetry.space_group_name_H-M   'P 1'
#
loop_
_entity.id
_entity.type
_entity.pdbx_description
1 polymer ?
#
loop_
_entity_poly.entity_id
_entity_poly.type
_entity_poly.pdbx_seq_one_letter_code
_entity_poly.pdbx_strand_id
1 'polypeptide(L)'
;MLVGQLDIKVPAVVKTVFFDLFLFNTGYKVGPQFFQALKRDALPQMALTVVLCVTCLLMALGFAKLLSFDMGTAAGLLAGAFSESTVIGTAGEAIQRLDLPQAERTALINNIPVAYAVTYLVGTAVLLWFLPKVGPRLMGINLREAAAQRAEKAGPGSDAEGITSAARLFDVRAKAIVIHIAQRSCFASGLPLRGC
;
A
#
# COMPACT_ATOMS: atom_id res chain seq x y z
N MET A 1 -21.23 8.28 -9.00
CA MET A 1 -21.44 7.89 -10.40
C MET A 1 -22.38 8.90 -11.06
N LEU A 2 -21.87 10.09 -11.41
CA LEU A 2 -22.62 11.09 -12.18
C LEU A 2 -21.67 11.80 -13.16
N VAL A 3 -20.43 12.02 -12.75
CA VAL A 3 -19.36 12.63 -13.56
C VAL A 3 -18.87 11.74 -14.73
N GLY A 4 -19.03 10.41 -14.65
CA GLY A 4 -18.57 9.48 -15.69
C GLY A 4 -19.51 9.26 -16.87
N GLN A 5 -20.74 9.80 -16.82
CA GLN A 5 -21.73 9.74 -17.92
C GLN A 5 -21.79 11.03 -18.73
N LEU A 6 -21.09 12.08 -18.28
CA LEU A 6 -20.87 13.31 -19.05
C LEU A 6 -19.67 13.05 -19.97
N ASP A 7 -19.88 13.08 -21.29
CA ASP A 7 -18.84 12.96 -22.34
C ASP A 7 -17.91 14.19 -22.33
N ILE A 8 -17.27 14.46 -21.20
CA ILE A 8 -16.25 15.50 -21.07
C ILE A 8 -14.97 14.88 -21.58
N LYS A 9 -14.64 15.17 -22.84
CA LYS A 9 -13.33 14.87 -23.42
C LYS A 9 -12.26 15.67 -22.67
N VAL A 10 -11.70 15.07 -21.63
CA VAL A 10 -10.52 15.62 -20.94
C VAL A 10 -9.35 15.58 -21.91
N PRO A 11 -8.73 16.72 -22.25
CA PRO A 11 -7.58 16.74 -23.13
C PRO A 11 -6.43 15.93 -22.52
N ALA A 12 -5.70 15.16 -23.33
CA ALA A 12 -4.57 14.34 -22.87
C ALA A 12 -3.53 15.17 -22.07
N VAL A 13 -3.32 16.42 -22.46
CA VAL A 13 -2.43 17.37 -21.76
C VAL A 13 -2.80 17.55 -20.29
N VAL A 14 -4.09 17.60 -19.97
CA VAL A 14 -4.56 17.75 -18.58
C VAL A 14 -4.17 16.53 -17.76
N LYS A 15 -4.37 15.32 -18.31
CA LYS A 15 -3.97 14.07 -17.66
C LYS A 15 -2.47 14.06 -17.36
N THR A 16 -1.62 14.42 -18.32
CA THR A 16 -0.16 14.46 -18.14
C THR A 16 0.25 15.47 -17.07
N VAL A 17 -0.30 16.69 -17.09
CA VAL A 17 0.04 17.72 -16.08
C VAL A 17 -0.36 17.30 -14.67
N PHE A 18 -1.54 16.72 -14.47
CA PHE A 18 -1.95 16.23 -13.15
C PHE A 18 -1.10 15.05 -12.68
N PHE A 19 -0.72 14.16 -13.59
CA PHE A 19 0.18 13.05 -13.29
C PHE A 19 1.58 13.53 -12.91
N ASP A 20 2.12 14.52 -13.62
CA ASP A 20 3.41 15.13 -13.32
C ASP A 20 3.40 15.87 -11.98
N LEU A 21 2.33 16.61 -11.66
CA LEU A 21 2.16 17.25 -10.35
C LEU A 21 2.10 16.23 -9.22
N PHE A 22 1.42 15.10 -9.44
CA PHE A 22 1.37 13.98 -8.50
C PHE A 22 2.75 13.35 -8.27
N LEU A 23 3.50 13.09 -9.35
CA LEU A 23 4.88 12.58 -9.26
C LEU A 23 5.80 13.57 -8.55
N PHE A 24 5.69 14.87 -8.85
CA PHE A 24 6.45 15.93 -8.21
C PHE A 24 6.18 15.99 -6.69
N ASN A 25 4.91 16.02 -6.29
CA ASN A 25 4.53 16.07 -4.88
C ASN A 25 4.98 14.80 -4.12
N THR A 26 4.84 13.64 -4.75
CA THR A 26 5.32 12.36 -4.19
C THR A 26 6.82 12.40 -3.99
N GLY A 27 7.57 12.85 -5.00
CA GLY A 27 9.03 13.03 -4.96
C GLY A 27 9.48 14.00 -3.87
N TYR A 28 8.82 15.13 -3.72
CA TYR A 28 9.14 16.11 -2.68
C TYR A 28 8.94 15.55 -1.27
N LYS A 29 7.86 14.78 -1.05
CA LYS A 29 7.57 14.15 0.25
C LYS A 29 8.55 13.03 0.59
N VAL A 30 8.89 12.17 -0.36
CA VAL A 30 9.80 11.03 -0.12
C VAL A 30 11.28 11.43 -0.12
N GLY A 31 11.63 12.60 -0.67
CA GLY A 31 13.01 13.10 -0.80
C GLY A 31 13.79 13.12 0.52
N PRO A 32 13.35 13.86 1.56
CA PRO A 32 14.05 13.92 2.84
C PRO A 32 14.23 12.54 3.49
N GLN A 33 13.24 11.67 3.35
CA GLN A 33 13.26 10.31 3.92
C GLN A 33 14.23 9.40 3.17
N PHE A 34 14.34 9.56 1.84
CA PHE A 34 15.36 8.90 1.02
C PHE A 34 16.78 9.33 1.42
N PHE A 35 17.05 10.63 1.59
CA PHE A 35 18.37 11.11 2.00
C PHE A 35 18.73 10.72 3.44
N GLN A 36 17.75 10.67 4.36
CA GLN A 36 17.97 10.15 5.71
C GLN A 36 18.27 8.65 5.70
N ALA A 37 17.52 7.88 4.92
CA ALA A 37 17.81 6.46 4.69
C ALA A 37 19.18 6.27 4.06
N LEU A 38 19.62 7.17 3.16
CA LEU A 38 20.93 7.09 2.51
C LEU A 38 22.10 7.21 3.50
N LYS A 39 21.92 7.96 4.60
CA LYS A 39 22.94 8.18 5.64
C LYS A 39 23.09 7.02 6.64
N ARG A 40 22.16 6.06 6.67
CA ARG A 40 22.14 4.93 7.62
C ARG A 40 22.12 3.63 6.83
N ASP A 41 23.27 2.97 6.67
CA ASP A 41 23.42 1.65 6.00
C ASP A 41 22.60 1.46 4.72
N ALA A 42 22.63 2.46 3.85
CA ALA A 42 21.75 2.50 2.68
C ALA A 42 22.16 1.58 1.54
N LEU A 43 23.48 1.32 1.41
CA LEU A 43 24.03 0.51 0.34
C LEU A 43 23.43 -0.91 0.32
N PRO A 44 23.37 -1.67 1.43
CA PRO A 44 22.73 -2.99 1.42
C PRO A 44 21.21 -2.91 1.16
N GLN A 45 20.53 -1.88 1.68
CA GLN A 45 19.08 -1.71 1.47
C GLN A 45 18.74 -1.36 0.01
N MET A 46 19.53 -0.47 -0.61
CA MET A 46 19.43 -0.12 -2.02
C MET A 46 19.76 -1.33 -2.90
N ALA A 47 20.83 -2.08 -2.59
CA ALA A 47 21.20 -3.28 -3.34
C ALA A 47 20.09 -4.34 -3.31
N LEU A 48 19.50 -4.60 -2.14
CA LEU A 48 18.36 -5.52 -2.02
C LEU A 48 17.16 -5.05 -2.84
N THR A 49 16.87 -3.74 -2.82
CA THR A 49 15.77 -3.14 -3.58
C THR A 49 16.00 -3.31 -5.08
N VAL A 50 17.21 -3.04 -5.56
CA VAL A 50 17.58 -3.21 -6.97
C VAL A 50 17.46 -4.67 -7.38
N VAL A 51 17.97 -5.62 -6.59
CA VAL A 51 17.84 -7.06 -6.86
C VAL A 51 16.37 -7.47 -6.90
N LEU A 52 15.55 -7.01 -5.96
CA LEU A 52 14.12 -7.28 -5.95
C LEU A 52 13.43 -6.71 -7.20
N CYS A 53 13.67 -5.46 -7.55
CA CYS A 53 13.11 -4.84 -8.74
C CYS A 53 13.50 -5.58 -10.01
N VAL A 54 14.78 -5.95 -10.16
CA VAL A 54 15.30 -6.67 -11.33
C VAL A 54 14.71 -8.07 -11.40
N THR A 55 14.71 -8.83 -10.30
CA THR A 55 14.15 -10.20 -10.27
C THR A 55 12.65 -10.19 -10.59
N CYS A 56 11.88 -9.28 -10.00
CA CYS A 56 10.46 -9.14 -10.29
C CYS A 56 10.20 -8.68 -11.73
N LEU A 57 11.00 -7.74 -12.26
CA LEU A 57 10.91 -7.31 -13.67
C LEU A 57 11.20 -8.48 -14.63
N LEU A 58 12.27 -9.24 -14.37
CA LEU A 58 12.62 -10.42 -15.16
C LEU A 58 11.51 -11.47 -15.10
N MET A 59 10.95 -11.71 -13.92
CA MET A 59 9.86 -12.66 -13.74
C MET A 59 8.62 -12.23 -14.51
N ALA A 60 8.25 -10.95 -14.41
CA ALA A 60 7.10 -10.40 -15.14
C ALA A 60 7.31 -10.40 -16.66
N LEU A 61 8.50 -10.05 -17.15
CA LEU A 61 8.84 -10.14 -18.58
C LEU A 61 8.86 -11.60 -19.06
N GLY A 62 9.34 -12.52 -18.21
CA GLY A 62 9.31 -13.96 -18.46
C GLY A 62 7.88 -14.47 -18.62
N PHE A 63 6.99 -14.15 -17.68
CA PHE A 63 5.57 -14.49 -17.78
C PHE A 63 4.87 -13.80 -18.96
N ALA A 64 5.18 -12.53 -19.23
CA ALA A 64 4.61 -11.82 -20.37
C ALA A 64 4.98 -12.50 -21.69
N LYS A 65 6.23 -12.96 -21.85
CA LYS A 65 6.66 -13.73 -23.02
C LYS A 65 6.08 -15.14 -23.07
N LEU A 66 5.99 -15.83 -21.93
CA LEU A 66 5.48 -17.20 -21.86
C LEU A 66 3.97 -17.27 -22.16
N LEU A 67 3.20 -16.28 -21.68
CA LEU A 67 1.75 -16.20 -21.88
C LEU A 67 1.34 -15.35 -23.09
N SER A 68 2.30 -14.78 -23.83
CA SER A 68 2.05 -13.90 -24.99
C SER A 68 1.11 -12.72 -24.66
N PHE A 69 1.33 -12.05 -23.52
CA PHE A 69 0.50 -10.92 -23.11
C PHE A 69 0.77 -9.65 -23.93
N ASP A 70 -0.29 -8.87 -24.16
CA ASP A 70 -0.18 -7.53 -24.74
C ASP A 70 0.52 -6.56 -23.76
N MET A 71 1.11 -5.49 -24.30
CA MET A 71 1.87 -4.50 -23.52
C MET A 71 1.01 -3.85 -22.42
N GLY A 72 -0.30 -3.69 -22.64
CA GLY A 72 -1.22 -3.10 -21.66
C GLY A 72 -1.49 -4.05 -20.49
N THR A 73 -1.82 -5.31 -20.78
CA THR A 73 -2.03 -6.36 -19.77
C THR A 73 -0.75 -6.65 -18.99
N ALA A 74 0.40 -6.71 -19.66
CA ALA A 74 1.69 -6.92 -19.00
C ALA A 74 2.05 -5.76 -18.05
N ALA A 75 1.82 -4.51 -18.48
CA ALA A 75 2.02 -3.33 -17.63
C ALA A 75 1.05 -3.30 -16.44
N GLY A 76 -0.22 -3.68 -16.63
CA GLY A 76 -1.19 -3.76 -15.55
C GLY A 76 -0.89 -4.88 -14.55
N LEU A 77 -0.41 -6.04 -15.03
CA LEU A 77 0.08 -7.13 -14.19
C LEU A 77 1.28 -6.71 -13.35
N LEU A 78 2.24 -6.01 -13.97
CA LEU A 78 3.38 -5.42 -13.27
C LEU A 78 2.93 -4.43 -12.19
N ALA A 79 2.06 -3.50 -12.55
CA ALA A 79 1.52 -2.50 -11.63
C ALA A 79 0.86 -3.14 -10.39
N GLY A 80 0.02 -4.17 -10.60
CA GLY A 80 -0.67 -4.86 -9.51
C GLY A 80 0.26 -5.74 -8.67
N ALA A 81 1.21 -6.44 -9.31
CA ALA A 81 2.20 -7.27 -8.62
C ALA A 81 3.11 -6.46 -7.69
N PHE A 82 3.51 -5.26 -8.12
CA PHE A 82 4.28 -4.34 -7.28
C PHE A 82 3.42 -3.48 -6.35
N SER A 83 2.08 -3.55 -6.45
CA SER A 83 1.15 -2.66 -5.75
C SER A 83 1.45 -1.17 -5.97
N GLU A 84 2.01 -0.83 -7.13
CA GLU A 84 2.42 0.52 -7.51
C GLU A 84 1.47 1.05 -8.59
N SER A 85 0.43 1.76 -8.14
CA SER A 85 -0.60 2.32 -9.03
C SER A 85 -0.05 3.41 -9.97
N THR A 86 1.09 4.00 -9.66
CA THR A 86 1.81 4.97 -10.50
C THR A 86 2.23 4.39 -11.85
N VAL A 87 2.42 3.07 -11.91
CA VAL A 87 2.73 2.32 -13.14
C VAL A 87 1.60 2.42 -14.16
N ILE A 88 0.34 2.49 -13.72
CA ILE A 88 -0.82 2.61 -14.64
C ILE A 88 -0.74 3.93 -15.43
N GLY A 89 -0.40 5.02 -14.74
CA GLY A 89 -0.24 6.34 -15.36
C GLY A 89 0.95 6.39 -16.31
N THR A 90 2.13 5.99 -15.85
CA THR A 90 3.37 5.99 -16.66
C THR A 90 3.26 5.06 -17.88
N ALA A 91 2.72 3.86 -17.72
CA ALA A 91 2.53 2.92 -18.83
C ALA A 91 1.52 3.45 -19.85
N GLY A 92 0.43 4.07 -19.39
CA GLY A 92 -0.54 4.72 -20.27
C GLY A 92 0.10 5.83 -21.12
N GLU A 93 0.92 6.69 -20.52
CA GLU A 93 1.66 7.73 -21.26
C GLU A 93 2.71 7.13 -22.21
N ALA A 94 3.38 6.04 -21.82
CA ALA A 94 4.33 5.35 -22.68
C ALA A 94 3.64 4.74 -23.92
N ILE A 95 2.45 4.14 -23.75
CA ILE A 95 1.67 3.58 -24.86
C ILE A 95 1.16 4.68 -25.79
N GLN A 96 0.82 5.86 -25.27
CA GLN A 96 0.43 7.00 -26.11
C GLN A 96 1.55 7.47 -27.04
N ARG A 97 2.82 7.21 -26.71
CA ARG A 97 3.99 7.57 -27.55
C ARG A 97 4.36 6.53 -28.61
N LEU A 98 3.78 5.32 -28.58
CA LEU A 98 4.01 4.28 -29.59
C LEU A 98 3.34 4.65 -30.91
N ASP A 99 3.96 4.38 -32.06
CA ASP A 99 3.35 4.67 -33.37
C ASP A 99 2.34 3.59 -33.82
N LEU A 100 1.24 3.46 -33.07
CA LEU A 100 0.17 2.48 -33.32
C LEU A 100 -1.12 3.17 -33.79
N PRO A 101 -2.06 2.47 -34.45
CA PRO A 101 -3.39 2.99 -34.72
C PRO A 101 -4.13 3.39 -33.43
N GLN A 102 -4.90 4.47 -33.45
CA GLN A 102 -5.59 5.03 -32.27
C GLN A 102 -6.51 4.00 -31.57
N ALA A 103 -7.17 3.16 -32.36
CA ALA A 103 -8.05 2.10 -31.84
C ALA A 103 -7.27 1.07 -31.00
N GLU A 104 -6.09 0.68 -31.46
CA GLU A 104 -5.23 -0.30 -30.78
C GLU A 104 -4.60 0.29 -29.52
N ARG A 105 -4.13 1.56 -29.57
CA ARG A 105 -3.66 2.28 -28.37
C ARG A 105 -4.72 2.35 -27.29
N THR A 106 -5.96 2.63 -27.67
CA THR A 106 -7.07 2.75 -26.71
C THR A 106 -7.40 1.40 -26.07
N ALA A 107 -7.39 0.32 -26.85
CA ALA A 107 -7.57 -1.03 -26.33
C ALA A 107 -6.46 -1.40 -25.31
N LEU A 108 -5.20 -1.14 -25.65
CA LEU A 108 -4.06 -1.36 -24.76
C LEU A 108 -4.17 -0.57 -23.46
N ILE A 109 -4.51 0.72 -23.52
CA ILE A 109 -4.66 1.59 -22.34
C ILE A 109 -5.81 1.11 -21.44
N ASN A 110 -6.90 0.63 -22.03
CA ASN A 110 -8.05 0.11 -21.28
C ASN A 110 -7.75 -1.24 -20.61
N ASN A 111 -6.83 -2.03 -21.14
CA ASN A 111 -6.44 -3.32 -20.55
C ASN A 111 -5.60 -3.14 -19.27
N ILE A 112 -4.80 -2.07 -19.16
CA ILE A 112 -3.95 -1.79 -17.99
C ILE A 112 -4.75 -1.81 -16.66
N PRO A 113 -5.80 -0.98 -16.47
CA PRO A 113 -6.52 -0.95 -15.20
C PRO A 113 -7.29 -2.25 -14.92
N VAL A 114 -7.73 -2.96 -15.96
CA VAL A 114 -8.40 -4.27 -15.81
C VAL A 114 -7.42 -5.29 -15.24
N ALA A 115 -6.24 -5.40 -15.85
CA ALA A 115 -5.19 -6.30 -15.37
C ALA A 115 -4.70 -5.91 -13.97
N TYR A 116 -4.54 -4.62 -13.68
CA TYR A 116 -4.20 -4.13 -12.33
C TYR A 116 -5.23 -4.58 -11.29
N ALA A 117 -6.52 -4.40 -11.55
CA ALA A 117 -7.57 -4.73 -10.59
C ALA A 117 -7.55 -6.23 -10.24
N VAL A 118 -7.45 -7.10 -11.26
CA VAL A 118 -7.41 -8.55 -11.06
C VAL A 118 -6.16 -8.96 -10.28
N THR A 119 -5.00 -8.44 -10.68
CA THR A 119 -3.71 -8.87 -10.13
C THR A 119 -3.47 -8.33 -8.73
N TYR A 120 -3.93 -7.11 -8.44
CA TYR A 120 -3.92 -6.54 -7.10
C TYR A 120 -4.82 -7.31 -6.13
N LEU A 121 -6.05 -7.67 -6.55
CA LEU A 121 -6.97 -8.44 -5.70
C LEU A 121 -6.44 -9.84 -5.42
N VAL A 122 -6.00 -10.54 -6.46
CA VAL A 122 -5.43 -11.89 -6.32
C VAL A 122 -4.15 -11.83 -5.50
N GLY A 123 -3.25 -10.89 -5.79
CA GLY A 123 -2.01 -10.70 -5.05
C GLY A 123 -2.24 -10.42 -3.57
N THR A 124 -3.18 -9.52 -3.26
CA THR A 124 -3.57 -9.19 -1.88
C THR A 124 -4.18 -10.41 -1.18
N ALA A 125 -5.09 -11.15 -1.82
CA ALA A 125 -5.71 -12.34 -1.23
C ALA A 125 -4.68 -13.44 -0.94
N VAL A 126 -3.78 -13.71 -1.89
CA VAL A 126 -2.70 -14.68 -1.73
C VAL A 126 -1.75 -14.24 -0.62
N LEU A 127 -1.35 -12.96 -0.58
CA LEU A 127 -0.49 -12.43 0.47
C LEU A 127 -1.14 -12.53 1.85
N LEU A 128 -2.40 -12.14 1.98
CA LEU A 128 -3.15 -12.21 3.25
C LEU A 128 -3.34 -13.64 3.74
N TRP A 129 -3.41 -14.62 2.84
CA TRP A 129 -3.46 -16.03 3.21
C TRP A 129 -2.07 -16.60 3.54
N PHE A 130 -1.06 -16.23 2.76
CA PHE A 130 0.30 -16.74 2.86
C PHE A 130 1.03 -16.20 4.10
N LEU A 131 0.90 -14.91 4.39
CA LEU A 131 1.64 -14.25 5.48
C LEU A 131 1.36 -14.87 6.86
N PRO A 132 0.11 -15.13 7.30
CA PRO A 132 -0.15 -15.75 8.60
C PRO A 132 0.13 -17.26 8.63
N LYS A 133 0.09 -17.97 7.48
CA LYS A 133 0.34 -19.42 7.44
C LYS A 133 1.82 -19.80 7.26
N VAL A 134 2.52 -19.06 6.42
CA VAL A 134 3.91 -19.34 6.02
C VAL A 134 4.89 -18.41 6.71
N GLY A 135 4.51 -17.15 6.95
CA GLY A 135 5.33 -16.18 7.68
C GLY A 135 5.87 -16.67 9.04
N PRO A 136 5.03 -17.16 9.98
CA PRO A 136 5.53 -17.71 11.25
C PRO A 136 6.43 -18.92 11.08
N ARG A 137 6.17 -19.75 10.06
CA ARG A 137 6.93 -20.97 9.79
C ARG A 137 8.31 -20.65 9.19
N LEU A 138 8.40 -19.62 8.36
CA LEU A 138 9.64 -19.17 7.72
C LEU A 138 10.55 -18.40 8.70
N MET A 139 9.97 -17.63 9.62
CA MET A 139 10.73 -16.94 10.68
C MET A 139 11.01 -17.81 11.91
N GLY A 140 10.33 -18.95 12.07
CA GLY A 140 10.44 -19.78 13.28
C GLY A 140 9.91 -19.11 14.55
N ILE A 141 9.05 -18.10 14.41
CA ILE A 141 8.57 -17.24 15.50
C ILE A 141 7.08 -17.46 15.71
N ASN A 142 6.67 -17.71 16.95
CA ASN A 142 5.25 -17.70 17.33
C ASN A 142 4.71 -16.26 17.29
N LEU A 143 3.82 -15.96 16.33
CA LEU A 143 3.20 -14.63 16.19
C LEU A 143 2.53 -14.14 17.49
N ARG A 144 1.99 -15.04 18.31
CA ARG A 144 1.40 -14.70 19.62
C ARG A 144 2.45 -14.25 20.64
N GLU A 145 3.57 -14.97 20.74
CA GLU A 145 4.65 -14.62 21.68
C GLU A 145 5.39 -13.37 21.22
N ALA A 146 5.61 -13.19 19.92
CA ALA A 146 6.21 -11.97 19.38
C ALA A 146 5.30 -10.75 19.52
N ALA A 147 3.98 -10.92 19.42
CA ALA A 147 3.01 -9.86 19.70
C ALA A 147 2.98 -9.50 21.20
N ALA A 148 3.05 -10.49 22.09
CA ALA A 148 3.13 -10.27 23.54
C ALA A 148 4.44 -9.58 23.94
N GLN A 149 5.58 -10.05 23.43
CA GLN A 149 6.89 -9.44 23.68
C GLN A 149 7.00 -8.04 23.08
N ARG A 150 6.33 -7.74 21.95
CA ARG A 150 6.25 -6.37 21.42
C ARG A 150 5.33 -5.48 22.24
N ALA A 151 4.24 -6.01 22.78
CA ALA A 151 3.37 -5.27 23.69
C ALA A 151 4.08 -4.94 25.01
N GLU A 152 4.95 -5.83 25.50
CA GLU A 152 5.77 -5.59 26.70
C GLU A 152 6.97 -4.65 26.44
N LYS A 153 7.62 -4.77 25.27
CA LYS A 153 8.72 -3.86 24.86
C LYS A 153 8.23 -2.48 24.45
N ALA A 154 6.97 -2.36 24.00
CA ALA A 154 6.27 -1.10 23.84
C ALA A 154 5.80 -0.58 25.21
N GLY A 155 6.76 -0.37 26.13
CA GLY A 155 6.51 0.43 27.32
C GLY A 155 5.97 1.82 26.95
N PRO A 156 5.30 2.51 27.88
CA PRO A 156 4.64 3.77 27.61
C PRO A 156 5.65 4.84 27.16
N GLY A 157 5.70 5.13 25.86
CA GLY A 157 6.42 6.30 25.33
C GLY A 157 7.54 6.06 24.31
N SER A 158 7.36 5.21 23.30
CA SER A 158 8.14 5.35 22.06
C SER A 158 7.28 6.00 20.97
N ASP A 159 7.26 7.33 21.02
CA ASP A 159 6.67 8.17 19.98
C ASP A 159 7.59 8.15 18.75
N ALA A 160 7.25 7.29 17.78
CA ALA A 160 7.66 7.46 16.40
C ALA A 160 6.51 8.18 15.68
N GLU A 161 6.74 9.46 15.41
CA GLU A 161 5.82 10.39 14.74
C GLU A 161 5.27 9.77 13.44
N GLY A 162 3.95 9.59 13.38
CA GLY A 162 3.23 9.22 12.15
C GLY A 162 2.67 7.79 12.05
N ILE A 163 2.93 6.89 13.00
CA ILE A 163 2.24 5.57 13.04
C ILE A 163 1.35 5.50 14.28
N THR A 164 0.10 5.92 14.12
CA THR A 164 -0.95 5.65 15.10
C THR A 164 -1.24 4.14 15.11
N SER A 165 -0.64 3.43 16.06
CA SER A 165 -0.95 2.03 16.32
C SER A 165 -2.44 1.86 16.62
N ALA A 166 -3.13 1.04 15.82
CA ALA A 166 -4.56 0.73 15.95
C ALA A 166 -4.95 0.22 17.36
N ALA A 167 -3.99 -0.27 18.15
CA ALA A 167 -4.19 -0.67 19.54
C ALA A 167 -4.66 0.49 20.44
N ARG A 168 -4.20 1.73 20.21
CA ARG A 168 -4.62 2.88 21.05
C ARG A 168 -6.09 3.23 20.86
N LEU A 169 -6.68 2.99 19.68
CA LEU A 169 -8.09 3.34 19.43
C LEU A 169 -9.06 2.47 20.26
N PHE A 170 -8.69 1.21 20.50
CA PHE A 170 -9.47 0.29 21.33
C PHE A 170 -9.22 0.49 22.83
N ASP A 171 -7.99 0.84 23.24
CA ASP A 171 -7.66 1.05 24.65
C ASP A 171 -8.32 2.32 25.23
N VAL A 172 -8.41 3.39 24.43
CA VAL A 172 -9.14 4.62 24.83
C VAL A 172 -10.66 4.35 24.94
N ARG A 173 -11.23 3.52 24.05
CA ARG A 173 -12.64 3.12 24.13
C ARG A 173 -12.91 2.22 25.34
N ALA A 174 -12.00 1.30 25.67
CA ALA A 174 -12.16 0.41 26.81
C ALA A 174 -12.12 1.17 28.16
N LYS A 175 -11.18 2.11 28.33
CA LYS A 175 -11.12 2.95 29.54
C LYS A 175 -12.32 3.89 29.68
N ALA A 176 -12.80 4.46 28.57
CA ALA A 176 -13.99 5.31 28.60
C ALA A 176 -15.25 4.55 29.03
N ILE A 177 -15.41 3.29 28.61
CA ILE A 177 -16.56 2.45 28.98
C ILE A 177 -16.48 2.02 30.46
N VAL A 178 -15.30 1.62 30.94
CA VAL A 178 -15.10 1.20 32.34
C VAL A 178 -15.30 2.38 33.30
N ILE A 179 -14.78 3.56 32.98
CA ILE A 179 -14.99 4.78 33.78
C ILE A 179 -16.48 5.15 33.81
N HIS A 180 -17.17 5.08 32.66
CA HIS A 180 -18.57 5.47 32.60
C HIS A 180 -19.50 4.50 33.37
N ILE A 181 -19.18 3.20 33.39
CA ILE A 181 -19.90 2.19 34.17
C ILE A 181 -19.60 2.34 35.67
N ALA A 182 -18.33 2.52 36.05
CA ALA A 182 -17.94 2.74 37.44
C ALA A 182 -18.58 4.00 38.03
N GLN A 183 -18.65 5.09 37.26
CA GLN A 183 -19.27 6.34 37.70
C GLN A 183 -20.81 6.21 37.86
N ARG A 184 -21.46 5.37 37.05
CA ARG A 184 -22.90 5.08 37.15
C ARG A 184 -23.24 4.20 38.36
N SER A 185 -22.39 3.20 38.64
CA SER A 185 -22.55 2.35 39.83
C SER A 185 -22.23 3.09 41.13
N CYS A 186 -21.23 3.97 41.15
CA CYS A 186 -20.90 4.77 42.34
C CYS A 186 -21.97 5.83 42.65
N PHE A 187 -22.57 6.45 41.62
CA PHE A 187 -23.68 7.40 41.79
C PHE A 187 -24.98 6.73 42.28
N ALA A 188 -25.23 5.46 41.91
CA ALA A 188 -26.36 4.68 42.41
C ALA A 188 -26.20 4.24 43.88
N SER A 189 -24.97 4.23 44.42
CA SER A 189 -24.65 3.76 45.78
C SER A 189 -24.24 4.87 46.75
N GLY A 190 -24.18 6.14 46.32
CA GLY A 190 -23.94 7.30 47.19
C GLY A 190 -22.57 7.37 47.88
N LEU A 191 -21.57 6.60 47.42
CA LEU A 191 -20.23 6.56 48.02
C LEU A 191 -19.22 7.45 47.25
N PRO A 192 -18.26 8.10 47.92
CA PRO A 192 -17.21 8.86 47.24
C PRO A 192 -16.17 7.93 46.57
N LEU A 193 -15.73 8.32 45.36
CA LEU A 193 -14.86 7.61 44.39
C LEU A 193 -13.48 7.11 44.90
N ARG A 194 -13.15 7.23 46.19
CA ARG A 194 -11.90 6.75 46.78
C ARG A 194 -12.00 5.36 47.45
N GLY A 195 -13.19 4.76 47.48
CA GLY A 195 -13.45 3.48 48.14
C GLY A 195 -13.80 2.30 47.22
N CYS A 196 -13.63 2.42 45.90
CA CYS A 196 -13.72 1.32 44.94
C CYS A 196 -12.34 0.98 44.37
#